data_AF-A0A522YQS3-F1
#
_entry.id   AF-A0A522YQS3-F1
#
_cell.length_a   1.000
_cell.length_b   1.000
_cell.length_c   1.000
_cell.angle_alpha   90.00
_cell.angle_beta   90.00
_cell.angle_gamma   90.00
#
_symmetry.space_group_name_H-M   'P 1'
#
loop_
_entity.id
_entity.type
_entity.pdbx_description
1 polymer ?
#
loop_
_entity_poly.entity_id
_entity_poly.type
_entity_poly.pdbx_seq_one_letter_code
_entity_poly.pdbx_strand_id
1 'polypeptide(L)'
;MRAPAFKCQKRSGFATGAASSGTRAARAAQSAAGNRLTRRNLSNWLESAMPSFSDAALAMCAFWIVAGPLLDKRIEEKVEWLSLSLGAFALTASWSWSERVIIEALARAASLGGALVAGALFFSAVHAPLRRVVGRLCARFGTRPAVAATVALSGLAAPFVTAGVAVLLLVEVLAALPLEEGRRREAGVLGCCAVGLGSGLSSVGGPASAVLMSKVSGAAYPVGPGFLFSLVGAWLVPGLLGLAAGAAVLCGAADPAAKPRPEDPFSLWTLLVLTGRLFVFTAGLVLLGDALTPLIERAFLGLHPAALYWANALASVTDNAALVAVQVSPTMSQDQLRHAFLGVLTAGSAFLSGDPPNLVAAHKLGIPARGWALVGVPASAALMLFCFLSLAGL
;
A
#
# COMPACT_ATOMS: atom_id res chain seq x y z
N MET A 1 -80.50 -41.44 -34.10
CA MET A 1 -80.19 -42.15 -32.84
C MET A 1 -80.47 -41.21 -31.67
N ARG A 2 -81.40 -41.62 -30.79
CA ARG A 2 -81.75 -41.12 -29.44
C ARG A 2 -81.88 -39.61 -29.19
N ALA A 3 -83.13 -39.17 -29.03
CA ALA A 3 -83.56 -38.10 -28.11
C ALA A 3 -83.68 -38.68 -26.67
N PRO A 4 -84.20 -37.97 -25.62
CA PRO A 4 -84.54 -36.54 -25.46
C PRO A 4 -84.23 -35.94 -24.03
N ALA A 5 -84.50 -34.63 -23.87
CA ALA A 5 -85.09 -33.93 -22.69
C ALA A 5 -84.32 -33.91 -21.33
N PHE A 6 -84.50 -32.98 -20.37
CA PHE A 6 -85.68 -32.26 -19.89
C PHE A 6 -85.28 -30.99 -19.08
N LYS A 7 -86.18 -29.99 -19.09
CA LYS A 7 -86.22 -28.78 -18.24
C LYS A 7 -86.21 -29.11 -16.73
N CYS A 8 -85.75 -28.20 -15.87
CA CYS A 8 -86.61 -27.65 -14.80
C CYS A 8 -86.06 -26.38 -14.15
N GLN A 9 -86.98 -25.67 -13.51
CA GLN A 9 -87.01 -24.27 -13.13
C GLN A 9 -87.16 -24.18 -11.59
N LYS A 10 -86.87 -23.00 -11.03
CA LYS A 10 -87.46 -22.37 -9.81
C LYS A 10 -86.88 -22.65 -8.41
N ARG A 11 -86.60 -21.50 -7.76
CA ARG A 11 -87.03 -21.00 -6.43
C ARG A 11 -86.18 -21.32 -5.17
N SER A 12 -85.57 -20.23 -4.68
CA SER A 12 -85.70 -19.61 -3.34
C SER A 12 -85.86 -20.51 -2.11
N GLY A 13 -84.96 -20.35 -1.13
CA GLY A 13 -85.20 -20.75 0.25
C GLY A 13 -83.96 -20.62 1.14
N PHE A 14 -84.01 -19.64 2.03
CA PHE A 14 -83.18 -19.41 3.23
C PHE A 14 -82.58 -20.67 3.90
N ALA A 15 -81.29 -20.62 4.24
CA ALA A 15 -80.75 -21.18 5.49
C ALA A 15 -79.43 -20.49 5.86
N THR A 16 -79.49 -19.73 6.94
CA THR A 16 -78.40 -19.09 7.69
C THR A 16 -77.54 -20.11 8.44
N GLY A 17 -76.23 -19.86 8.51
CA GLY A 17 -75.39 -20.30 9.63
C GLY A 17 -74.16 -21.14 9.25
N ALA A 18 -73.01 -20.76 9.84
CA ALA A 18 -71.74 -21.51 9.90
C ALA A 18 -70.80 -21.49 8.67
N ALA A 19 -70.21 -20.33 8.34
CA ALA A 19 -69.02 -20.30 7.46
C ALA A 19 -68.09 -19.07 7.64
N SER A 20 -68.09 -18.38 8.79
CA SER A 20 -67.32 -17.13 8.96
C SER A 20 -66.19 -17.15 10.00
N SER A 21 -66.03 -18.25 10.75
CA SER A 21 -64.98 -18.36 11.79
C SER A 21 -63.63 -18.89 11.24
N GLY A 22 -63.65 -19.79 10.26
CA GLY A 22 -62.43 -20.39 9.70
C GLY A 22 -61.54 -19.43 8.90
N THR A 23 -62.14 -18.46 8.21
CA THR A 23 -61.43 -17.52 7.31
C THR A 23 -60.74 -16.38 8.05
N ARG A 24 -61.23 -15.95 9.22
CA ARG A 24 -60.54 -14.95 10.07
C ARG A 24 -59.35 -15.55 10.81
N ALA A 25 -59.48 -16.77 11.34
CA ALA A 25 -58.39 -17.46 12.02
C ALA A 25 -57.22 -17.77 11.06
N ALA A 26 -57.53 -18.21 9.83
CA ALA A 26 -56.52 -18.46 8.81
C ALA A 26 -55.78 -17.18 8.35
N ARG A 27 -56.49 -16.05 8.18
CA ARG A 27 -55.86 -14.75 7.85
C ARG A 27 -55.01 -14.20 9.00
N ALA A 28 -55.45 -14.35 10.25
CA ALA A 28 -54.67 -13.94 11.42
C ALA A 28 -53.40 -14.79 11.58
N ALA A 29 -53.47 -16.10 11.31
CA ALA A 29 -52.32 -17.00 11.34
C ALA A 29 -51.32 -16.70 10.21
N GLN A 30 -51.78 -16.41 8.98
CA GLN A 30 -50.91 -15.99 7.87
C GLN A 30 -50.27 -14.62 8.12
N SER A 31 -51.00 -13.66 8.69
CA SER A 31 -50.45 -12.35 9.09
C SER A 31 -49.40 -12.50 10.20
N ALA A 32 -49.64 -13.34 11.21
CA ALA A 32 -48.70 -13.61 12.29
C ALA A 32 -47.48 -14.44 11.87
N ALA A 33 -47.61 -15.28 10.83
CA ALA A 33 -46.51 -16.02 10.22
C ALA A 33 -45.66 -15.10 9.32
N GLY A 34 -46.30 -14.23 8.53
CA GLY A 34 -45.65 -13.20 7.72
C GLY A 34 -44.85 -12.22 8.58
N ASN A 35 -45.44 -11.71 9.68
CA ASN A 35 -44.76 -10.85 10.65
C ASN A 35 -43.62 -11.55 11.41
N ARG A 36 -43.71 -12.88 11.60
CA ARG A 36 -42.61 -13.66 12.20
C ARG A 36 -41.46 -13.86 11.21
N LEU A 37 -41.75 -14.10 9.94
CA LEU A 37 -40.74 -14.20 8.88
C LEU A 37 -40.05 -12.86 8.62
N THR A 38 -40.78 -11.74 8.58
CA THR A 38 -40.17 -10.41 8.47
C THR A 38 -39.40 -10.01 9.71
N ARG A 39 -39.88 -10.29 10.94
CA ARG A 39 -39.08 -10.06 12.16
C ARG A 39 -37.82 -10.90 12.21
N ARG A 40 -37.87 -12.15 11.75
CA ARG A 40 -36.71 -13.06 11.73
C ARG A 40 -35.70 -12.66 10.64
N ASN A 41 -36.19 -12.19 9.49
CA ASN A 41 -35.34 -11.59 8.48
C ASN A 41 -34.75 -10.26 8.96
N LEU A 42 -35.50 -9.41 9.67
CA LEU A 42 -34.99 -8.18 10.27
C LEU A 42 -33.98 -8.46 11.38
N SER A 43 -34.22 -9.47 12.23
CA SER A 43 -33.27 -9.85 13.28
C SER A 43 -32.01 -10.45 12.70
N ASN A 44 -32.11 -11.30 11.67
CA ASN A 44 -30.94 -11.80 10.94
C ASN A 44 -30.21 -10.66 10.22
N TRP A 45 -30.92 -9.67 9.68
CA TRP A 45 -30.33 -8.48 9.08
C TRP A 45 -29.62 -7.61 10.13
N LEU A 46 -30.24 -7.39 11.30
CA LEU A 46 -29.67 -6.65 12.42
C LEU A 46 -28.47 -7.37 13.04
N GLU A 47 -28.51 -8.70 13.18
CA GLU A 47 -27.37 -9.51 13.61
C GLU A 47 -26.24 -9.54 12.57
N SER A 48 -26.56 -9.43 11.28
CA SER A 48 -25.55 -9.29 10.21
C SER A 48 -25.04 -7.85 10.01
N ALA A 49 -25.78 -6.85 10.48
CA ALA A 49 -25.48 -5.42 10.28
C ALA A 49 -24.86 -4.75 11.52
N MET A 50 -24.99 -5.33 12.71
CA MET A 50 -24.23 -4.87 13.87
C MET A 50 -22.80 -5.41 13.75
N PRO A 51 -21.78 -4.53 13.64
CA PRO A 51 -20.41 -4.99 13.71
C PRO A 51 -20.24 -5.73 15.04
N SER A 52 -19.71 -6.95 14.98
CA SER A 52 -19.27 -7.63 16.19
C SER A 52 -18.31 -6.70 16.95
N PHE A 53 -18.25 -6.82 18.27
CA PHE A 53 -17.30 -6.01 19.07
C PHE A 53 -15.87 -6.07 18.49
N SER A 54 -15.49 -7.23 17.96
CA SER A 54 -14.25 -7.44 17.20
C SER A 54 -14.17 -6.59 15.93
N ASP A 55 -15.22 -6.51 15.11
CA ASP A 55 -15.19 -5.73 13.86
C ASP A 55 -15.03 -4.23 14.14
N ALA A 56 -15.68 -3.70 15.19
CA ALA A 56 -15.53 -2.31 15.59
C ALA A 56 -14.11 -2.02 16.10
N ALA A 57 -13.54 -2.91 16.92
CA ALA A 57 -12.17 -2.78 17.40
C ALA A 57 -11.14 -2.84 16.25
N LEU A 58 -11.32 -3.76 15.29
CA LEU A 58 -10.46 -3.87 14.12
C LEU A 58 -10.57 -2.64 13.21
N ALA A 59 -11.78 -2.11 12.99
CA ALA A 59 -11.98 -0.87 12.24
C ALA A 59 -11.29 0.33 12.91
N MET A 60 -11.31 0.40 14.24
CA MET A 60 -10.56 1.41 14.99
C MET A 60 -9.05 1.25 14.79
N CYS A 61 -8.52 0.02 14.81
CA CYS A 61 -7.10 -0.20 14.53
C CYS A 61 -6.70 0.24 13.12
N ALA A 62 -7.50 -0.12 12.11
CA ALA A 62 -7.28 0.29 10.72
C ALA A 62 -7.34 1.81 10.55
N PHE A 63 -8.28 2.47 11.24
CA PHE A 63 -8.36 3.93 11.26
C PHE A 63 -7.11 4.55 11.91
N TRP A 64 -6.71 4.09 13.09
CA TRP A 64 -5.62 4.70 13.84
C TRP A 64 -4.24 4.47 13.22
N ILE A 65 -3.99 3.35 12.53
CA ILE A 65 -2.70 3.15 11.85
C ILE A 65 -2.54 4.11 10.65
N VAL A 66 -3.62 4.44 9.96
CA VAL A 66 -3.64 5.34 8.79
C VAL A 66 -3.70 6.80 9.22
N ALA A 67 -4.67 7.16 10.08
CA ALA A 67 -4.95 8.53 10.46
C ALA A 67 -4.10 9.01 11.64
N GLY A 68 -3.73 8.12 12.57
CA GLY A 68 -2.99 8.49 13.78
C GLY A 68 -1.72 9.30 13.52
N PRO A 69 -0.83 8.86 12.61
CA PRO A 69 0.39 9.62 12.27
C PRO A 69 0.10 10.99 11.65
N LEU A 70 -1.06 11.17 11.02
CA LEU A 70 -1.47 12.44 10.39
C LEU A 70 -2.09 13.42 11.41
N LEU A 71 -2.62 12.91 12.52
CA LEU A 71 -3.35 13.70 13.51
C LEU A 71 -2.45 14.23 14.64
N ASP A 72 -1.40 13.50 15.02
CA ASP A 72 -0.52 13.89 16.12
C ASP A 72 0.96 13.57 15.82
N LYS A 73 1.81 14.60 15.91
CA LYS A 73 3.27 14.48 15.76
C LYS A 73 3.90 13.49 16.73
N ARG A 74 3.35 13.34 17.94
CA ARG A 74 3.86 12.36 18.92
C ARG A 74 3.64 10.92 18.46
N ILE A 75 2.54 10.69 17.75
CA ILE A 75 2.22 9.41 17.14
C ILE A 75 3.13 9.19 15.94
N GLU A 76 3.32 10.22 15.09
CA GLU A 76 4.24 10.23 13.95
C GLU A 76 5.69 9.86 14.34
N GLU A 77 6.21 10.42 15.44
CA GLU A 77 7.58 10.16 15.90
C GLU A 77 7.78 8.73 16.44
N LYS A 78 6.69 8.04 16.80
CA LYS A 78 6.66 6.71 17.45
C LYS A 78 5.81 5.70 16.68
N VAL A 79 5.71 5.87 15.36
CA VAL A 79 4.88 5.02 14.48
C VAL A 79 5.23 3.53 14.61
N GLU A 80 6.48 3.20 14.92
CA GLU A 80 6.92 1.81 15.08
C GLU A 80 6.24 1.15 16.28
N TRP A 81 6.16 1.87 17.40
CA TRP A 81 5.47 1.39 18.60
C TRP A 81 3.96 1.41 18.42
N LEU A 82 3.42 2.37 17.66
CA LEU A 82 2.01 2.38 17.29
C LEU A 82 1.65 1.12 16.51
N SER A 83 2.42 0.79 15.45
CA SER A 83 2.11 -0.35 14.60
C SER A 83 2.19 -1.67 15.37
N LEU A 84 3.19 -1.84 16.24
CA LEU A 84 3.29 -3.02 17.10
C LEU A 84 2.14 -3.10 18.11
N SER A 85 1.79 -1.98 18.75
CA SER A 85 0.72 -1.95 19.75
C SER A 85 -0.64 -2.22 19.13
N LEU A 86 -0.95 -1.60 17.98
CA LEU A 86 -2.18 -1.84 17.24
C LEU A 86 -2.23 -3.27 16.70
N GLY A 87 -1.12 -3.82 16.22
CA GLY A 87 -1.05 -5.21 15.78
C GLY A 87 -1.34 -6.21 16.90
N ALA A 88 -0.68 -6.07 18.05
CA ALA A 88 -0.92 -6.93 19.22
C ALA A 88 -2.35 -6.80 19.76
N PHE A 89 -2.89 -5.57 19.81
CA PHE A 89 -4.25 -5.33 20.22
C PHE A 89 -5.26 -5.94 19.23
N ALA A 90 -5.05 -5.76 17.92
CA ALA A 90 -5.90 -6.32 16.89
C ALA A 90 -5.97 -7.85 16.96
N LEU A 91 -4.82 -8.54 17.11
CA LEU A 91 -4.78 -10.00 17.29
C LEU A 91 -5.53 -10.47 18.54
N THR A 92 -5.46 -9.69 19.61
CA THR A 92 -6.18 -9.99 20.85
C THR A 92 -7.69 -9.78 20.69
N ALA A 93 -8.09 -8.72 19.98
CA ALA A 93 -9.50 -8.42 19.71
C ALA A 93 -10.16 -9.40 18.72
N SER A 94 -9.41 -9.89 17.73
CA SER A 94 -9.86 -10.91 16.76
C SER A 94 -9.69 -12.35 17.25
N TRP A 95 -9.00 -12.55 18.37
CA TRP A 95 -8.60 -13.86 18.88
C TRP A 95 -7.83 -14.72 17.85
N SER A 96 -7.03 -14.07 17.00
CA SER A 96 -6.31 -14.71 15.88
C SER A 96 -4.83 -14.95 16.18
N TRP A 97 -4.44 -15.04 17.45
CA TRP A 97 -3.10 -15.42 17.86
C TRP A 97 -2.73 -16.80 17.31
N SER A 98 -1.69 -16.87 16.49
CA SER A 98 -1.14 -18.13 16.01
C SER A 98 0.38 -18.07 15.93
N GLU A 99 1.02 -19.22 16.16
CA GLU A 99 2.47 -19.37 16.05
C GLU A 99 2.97 -18.95 14.66
N ARG A 100 2.21 -19.30 13.61
CA ARG A 100 2.53 -18.94 12.23
C ARG A 100 2.60 -17.43 12.03
N VAL A 101 1.65 -16.68 12.57
CA VAL A 101 1.59 -15.22 12.42
C VAL A 101 2.74 -14.54 13.14
N ILE A 102 3.09 -15.01 14.34
CA ILE A 102 4.25 -14.48 15.09
C ILE A 102 5.55 -14.78 14.35
N ILE A 103 5.75 -16.02 13.90
CA ILE A 103 6.96 -16.42 13.16
C ILE A 103 7.08 -15.62 11.87
N GLU A 104 6.00 -15.47 11.10
CA GLU A 104 6.00 -14.69 9.85
C GLU A 104 6.34 -13.22 10.11
N ALA A 105 5.75 -12.59 11.13
CA ALA A 105 6.04 -11.20 11.49
C ALA A 105 7.52 -10.99 11.85
N LEU A 106 8.08 -11.89 12.68
CA LEU A 106 9.49 -11.82 13.08
C LEU A 106 10.43 -12.13 11.90
N ALA A 107 10.11 -13.13 11.08
CA ALA A 107 10.92 -13.53 9.93
C ALA A 107 11.00 -12.42 8.88
N ARG A 108 9.87 -11.76 8.58
CA ARG A 108 9.82 -10.64 7.62
C ARG A 108 10.56 -9.42 8.12
N ALA A 109 10.35 -9.06 9.39
CA ALA A 109 11.08 -7.97 10.03
C ALA A 109 12.60 -8.24 10.08
N ALA A 110 13.00 -9.47 10.40
CA ALA A 110 14.41 -9.89 10.43
C ALA A 110 15.04 -9.88 9.03
N SER A 111 14.33 -10.38 8.01
CA SER A 111 14.80 -10.40 6.63
C SER A 111 15.06 -8.98 6.11
N LEU A 112 14.11 -8.06 6.35
CA LEU A 112 14.26 -6.67 5.96
C LEU A 112 15.39 -5.96 6.73
N GLY A 113 15.48 -6.19 8.04
CA GLY A 113 16.55 -5.62 8.87
C GLY A 113 17.94 -6.14 8.47
N GLY A 114 18.07 -7.44 8.21
CA GLY A 114 19.30 -8.05 7.72
C GLY A 114 19.73 -7.49 6.36
N ALA A 115 18.77 -7.29 5.46
CA ALA A 115 19.04 -6.68 4.16
C ALA A 115 19.47 -5.21 4.27
N LEU A 116 18.88 -4.43 5.19
CA LEU A 116 19.31 -3.06 5.46
C LEU A 116 20.77 -3.03 5.95
N VAL A 117 21.13 -3.90 6.89
CA VAL A 117 22.51 -4.02 7.40
C VAL A 117 23.46 -4.45 6.30
N ALA A 118 23.12 -5.49 5.54
CA ALA A 118 23.94 -5.96 4.42
C ALA A 118 24.11 -4.89 3.34
N GLY A 119 23.02 -4.18 3.00
CA GLY A 119 23.04 -3.07 2.05
C GLY A 119 23.87 -1.90 2.55
N ALA A 120 23.84 -1.58 3.84
CA ALA A 120 24.69 -0.55 4.43
C ALA A 120 26.19 -0.93 4.42
N LEU A 121 26.52 -2.19 4.69
CA LEU A 121 27.88 -2.69 4.52
C LEU A 121 28.32 -2.62 3.05
N PHE A 122 27.44 -3.02 2.13
CA PHE A 122 27.68 -2.89 0.70
C PHE A 122 27.89 -1.43 0.27
N PHE A 123 27.08 -0.50 0.78
CA PHE A 123 27.25 0.93 0.57
C PHE A 123 28.65 1.40 0.97
N SER A 124 29.17 0.95 2.12
CA SER A 124 30.50 1.31 2.59
C SER A 124 31.62 0.91 1.61
N ALA A 125 31.43 -0.15 0.82
CA ALA A 125 32.39 -0.57 -0.20
C ALA A 125 32.17 0.12 -1.56
N VAL A 126 30.91 0.42 -1.92
CA VAL A 126 30.52 0.78 -3.29
C VAL A 126 30.32 2.28 -3.52
N HIS A 127 30.12 3.09 -2.48
CA HIS A 127 29.90 4.54 -2.66
C HIS A 127 31.07 5.22 -3.39
N ALA A 128 32.32 4.95 -3.01
CA ALA A 128 33.51 5.55 -3.63
C ALA A 128 33.72 5.16 -5.12
N PRO A 129 33.64 3.88 -5.53
CA PRO A 129 33.71 3.54 -6.96
C PRO A 129 32.52 4.09 -7.75
N LEU A 130 31.32 4.14 -7.15
CA LEU A 130 30.14 4.69 -7.81
C LEU A 130 30.31 6.19 -8.10
N ARG A 131 30.78 6.99 -7.13
CA ARG A 131 31.13 8.41 -7.34
C ARG A 131 32.13 8.60 -8.48
N ARG A 132 33.15 7.73 -8.58
CA ARG A 132 34.12 7.76 -9.70
C ARG A 132 33.51 7.42 -11.05
N VAL A 133 32.63 6.42 -11.14
CA VAL A 133 31.95 6.05 -12.39
C VAL A 133 31.05 7.19 -12.86
N VAL A 134 30.24 7.75 -11.95
CA VAL A 134 29.32 8.84 -12.28
C VAL A 134 30.07 10.13 -12.61
N GLY A 135 31.16 10.43 -11.90
CA GLY A 135 32.04 11.56 -12.21
C GLY A 135 32.66 11.44 -13.61
N ARG A 136 33.10 10.24 -14.01
CA ARG A 136 33.59 9.99 -15.38
C ARG A 136 32.50 10.17 -16.43
N LEU A 137 31.28 9.73 -16.13
CA LEU A 137 30.13 9.92 -17.02
C LEU A 137 29.81 11.42 -17.18
N CYS A 138 29.82 12.18 -16.08
CA CYS A 138 29.62 13.62 -16.06
C CYS A 138 30.69 14.35 -16.87
N ALA A 139 31.96 13.96 -16.74
CA ALA A 139 33.06 14.56 -17.50
C ALA A 139 32.99 14.26 -19.00
N ARG A 140 32.49 13.08 -19.39
CA ARG A 140 32.46 12.64 -20.80
C ARG A 140 31.21 13.08 -21.56
N PHE A 141 30.05 13.07 -20.92
CA PHE A 141 28.75 13.29 -21.58
C PHE A 141 27.93 14.44 -20.96
N GLY A 142 28.46 15.14 -19.96
CA GLY A 142 27.78 16.23 -19.28
C GLY A 142 26.90 15.80 -18.11
N THR A 143 26.25 16.77 -17.45
CA THR A 143 25.48 16.57 -16.21
C THR A 143 24.20 15.78 -16.40
N ARG A 144 23.48 16.00 -17.52
CA ARG A 144 22.19 15.36 -17.80
C ARG A 144 22.24 13.82 -17.75
N PRO A 145 23.10 13.14 -18.54
CA PRO A 145 23.20 11.68 -18.48
C PRO A 145 23.73 11.19 -17.13
N ALA A 146 24.55 11.98 -16.43
CA ALA A 146 25.00 11.64 -15.09
C ALA A 146 23.86 11.63 -14.06
N VAL A 147 22.95 12.61 -14.13
CA VAL A 147 21.72 12.64 -13.31
C VAL A 147 20.79 11.49 -13.66
N ALA A 148 20.51 11.25 -14.95
CA ALA A 148 19.69 10.11 -15.38
C ALA A 148 20.26 8.79 -14.88
N ALA A 149 21.56 8.56 -15.06
CA ALA A 149 22.21 7.34 -14.60
C ALA A 149 22.13 7.20 -13.08
N THR A 150 22.33 8.28 -12.33
CA THR A 150 22.22 8.28 -10.87
C THR A 150 20.82 7.88 -10.42
N VAL A 151 19.77 8.48 -10.99
CA VAL A 151 18.37 8.16 -10.67
C VAL A 151 18.02 6.72 -11.08
N ALA A 152 18.36 6.33 -12.31
CA ALA A 152 18.04 5.00 -12.81
C ALA A 152 18.76 3.89 -12.02
N LEU A 153 20.05 4.05 -11.74
CA LEU A 153 20.84 3.06 -11.00
C LEU A 153 20.37 2.94 -9.56
N SER A 154 20.08 4.04 -8.88
CA SER A 154 19.54 3.99 -7.51
C SER A 154 18.18 3.29 -7.46
N GLY A 155 17.29 3.61 -8.41
CA GLY A 155 16.00 2.93 -8.50
C GLY A 155 16.12 1.43 -8.79
N LEU A 156 16.93 1.05 -9.78
CA LEU A 156 17.13 -0.35 -10.16
C LEU A 156 17.91 -1.14 -9.11
N ALA A 157 18.69 -0.48 -8.25
CA ALA A 157 19.39 -1.11 -7.12
C ALA A 157 18.48 -1.36 -5.91
N ALA A 158 17.43 -0.54 -5.71
CA ALA A 158 16.53 -0.61 -4.56
C ALA A 158 15.94 -2.02 -4.25
N PRO A 159 15.53 -2.85 -5.23
CA PRO A 159 15.04 -4.20 -4.95
C PRO A 159 16.10 -5.14 -4.36
N PHE A 160 17.39 -4.83 -4.53
CA PHE A 160 18.51 -5.66 -4.09
C PHE A 160 19.13 -5.20 -2.76
N VAL A 161 19.15 -3.89 -2.50
CA VAL A 161 19.86 -3.32 -1.34
C VAL A 161 18.97 -2.70 -0.27
N THR A 162 17.65 -2.60 -0.50
CA THR A 162 16.66 -1.78 0.24
C THR A 162 16.57 -0.32 -0.21
N ALA A 163 15.36 0.26 -0.09
CA ALA A 163 15.07 1.66 -0.42
C ALA A 163 15.91 2.64 0.40
N GLY A 164 16.11 2.37 1.70
CA GLY A 164 16.90 3.23 2.57
C GLY A 164 18.34 3.39 2.10
N VAL A 165 18.99 2.26 1.76
CA VAL A 165 20.37 2.26 1.23
C VAL A 165 20.43 2.91 -0.16
N ALA A 166 19.47 2.61 -1.02
CA ALA A 166 19.40 3.19 -2.36
C ALA A 166 19.24 4.72 -2.35
N VAL A 167 18.46 5.27 -1.40
CA VAL A 167 18.36 6.73 -1.19
C VAL A 167 19.68 7.32 -0.69
N LEU A 168 20.40 6.65 0.21
CA LEU A 168 21.71 7.13 0.65
C LEU A 168 22.70 7.19 -0.53
N LEU A 169 22.72 6.15 -1.38
CA LEU A 169 23.50 6.16 -2.63
C LEU A 169 23.09 7.31 -3.55
N LEU A 170 21.79 7.49 -3.76
CA LEU A 170 21.25 8.56 -4.60
C LEU A 170 21.74 9.93 -4.12
N VAL A 171 21.54 10.23 -2.84
CA VAL A 171 21.89 11.53 -2.25
C VAL A 171 23.39 11.78 -2.31
N GLU A 172 24.20 10.77 -1.98
CA GLU A 172 25.66 10.85 -1.99
C GLU A 172 26.20 11.17 -3.40
N VAL A 173 25.66 10.48 -4.41
CA VAL A 173 26.07 10.70 -5.80
C VAL A 173 25.57 12.05 -6.31
N LEU A 174 24.33 12.45 -6.03
CA LEU A 174 23.80 13.76 -6.42
C LEU A 174 24.55 14.91 -5.76
N ALA A 175 25.02 14.74 -4.52
CA ALA A 175 25.82 15.72 -3.80
C ALA A 175 27.25 15.88 -4.39
N ALA A 176 27.74 14.88 -5.11
CA ALA A 176 29.02 14.90 -5.80
C ALA A 176 28.96 15.56 -7.18
N LEU A 177 27.76 15.69 -7.77
CA LEU A 177 27.58 16.28 -9.09
C LEU A 177 27.60 17.83 -9.03
N PRO A 178 28.18 18.50 -10.04
CA PRO A 178 28.24 19.96 -10.12
C PRO A 178 26.89 20.55 -10.56
N LEU A 179 25.89 20.44 -9.68
CA LEU A 179 24.52 20.90 -9.90
C LEU A 179 24.20 22.08 -9.00
N GLU A 180 23.47 23.05 -9.55
CA GLU A 180 22.75 24.08 -8.78
C GLU A 180 21.86 23.43 -7.72
N GLU A 181 21.76 24.03 -6.53
CA GLU A 181 21.00 23.46 -5.41
C GLU A 181 19.54 23.15 -5.77
N GLY A 182 18.85 24.05 -6.48
CA GLY A 182 17.46 23.84 -6.89
C GLY A 182 17.29 22.59 -7.75
N ARG A 183 18.13 22.44 -8.79
CA ARG A 183 18.12 21.28 -9.69
C ARG A 183 18.52 19.98 -9.00
N ARG A 184 19.46 20.05 -8.05
CA ARG A 184 19.85 18.90 -7.22
C ARG A 184 18.69 18.40 -6.37
N ARG A 185 17.91 19.33 -5.79
CA ARG A 185 16.71 19.02 -5.02
C ARG A 185 15.63 18.39 -5.90
N GLU A 186 15.35 18.95 -7.08
CA GLU A 186 14.42 18.37 -8.07
C GLU A 186 14.81 16.94 -8.46
N ALA A 187 16.08 16.73 -8.81
CA ALA A 187 16.62 15.40 -9.12
C ALA A 187 16.56 14.44 -7.93
N GLY A 188 16.75 14.94 -6.71
CA GLY A 188 16.58 14.18 -5.47
C GLY A 188 15.16 13.66 -5.29
N VAL A 189 14.14 14.51 -5.52
CA VAL A 189 12.73 14.10 -5.42
C VAL A 189 12.39 13.03 -6.46
N LEU A 190 12.76 13.25 -7.72
CA LEU A 190 12.51 12.26 -8.79
C LEU A 190 13.29 10.96 -8.57
N GLY A 191 14.51 11.06 -8.02
CA GLY A 191 15.31 9.92 -7.61
C GLY A 191 14.64 9.11 -6.49
N CYS A 192 14.08 9.77 -5.49
CA CYS A 192 13.32 9.10 -4.44
C CYS A 192 12.05 8.43 -4.97
N CYS A 193 11.34 9.08 -5.89
CA CYS A 193 10.21 8.44 -6.60
C CYS A 193 10.68 7.15 -7.30
N ALA A 194 11.80 7.21 -8.02
CA ALA A 194 12.39 6.06 -8.71
C ALA A 194 12.79 4.93 -7.74
N VAL A 195 13.39 5.27 -6.59
CA VAL A 195 13.74 4.32 -5.53
C VAL A 195 12.49 3.69 -4.92
N GLY A 196 11.43 4.47 -4.67
CA GLY A 196 10.13 3.97 -4.20
C GLY A 196 9.55 2.92 -5.15
N LEU A 197 9.48 3.22 -6.46
CA LEU A 197 9.05 2.25 -7.48
C LEU A 197 9.93 1.00 -7.49
N GLY A 198 11.26 1.16 -7.46
CA GLY A 198 12.20 0.04 -7.45
C GLY A 198 12.05 -0.86 -6.22
N SER A 199 11.82 -0.27 -5.04
CA SER A 199 11.61 -1.01 -3.80
C SER A 199 10.40 -1.95 -3.84
N GLY A 200 9.41 -1.61 -4.67
CA GLY A 200 8.21 -2.41 -4.94
C GLY A 200 8.48 -3.73 -5.66
N LEU A 201 9.63 -3.88 -6.33
CA LEU A 201 9.92 -5.04 -7.19
C LEU A 201 10.38 -6.30 -6.43
N SER A 202 10.69 -6.18 -5.14
CA SER A 202 11.25 -7.25 -4.33
C SER A 202 10.74 -7.16 -2.88
N SER A 203 10.54 -8.30 -2.23
CA SER A 203 10.12 -8.36 -0.82
C SER A 203 11.10 -7.71 0.12
N VAL A 204 12.36 -7.59 -0.31
CA VAL A 204 13.47 -7.01 0.45
C VAL A 204 13.58 -5.51 0.21
N GLY A 205 12.94 -4.97 -0.85
CA GLY A 205 13.10 -3.58 -1.24
C GLY A 205 12.60 -2.58 -0.19
N GLY A 206 11.54 -2.91 0.56
CA GLY A 206 11.04 -2.04 1.62
C GLY A 206 9.86 -2.62 2.41
N PRO A 207 9.36 -1.90 3.43
CA PRO A 207 8.29 -2.36 4.32
C PRO A 207 6.99 -2.71 3.58
N ALA A 208 6.57 -1.88 2.61
CA ALA A 208 5.33 -2.11 1.88
C ALA A 208 5.38 -3.44 1.10
N SER A 209 6.49 -3.71 0.40
CA SER A 209 6.73 -4.98 -0.29
C SER A 209 6.81 -6.17 0.67
N ALA A 210 7.42 -6.00 1.84
CA ALA A 210 7.52 -7.05 2.85
C ALA A 210 6.15 -7.43 3.44
N VAL A 211 5.33 -6.43 3.79
CA VAL A 211 3.97 -6.62 4.30
C VAL A 211 3.06 -7.19 3.22
N LEU A 212 3.16 -6.72 1.98
CA LEU A 212 2.43 -7.31 0.85
C LEU A 212 2.71 -8.81 0.73
N MET A 213 4.00 -9.18 0.77
CA MET A 213 4.43 -10.57 0.63
C MET A 213 4.04 -11.45 1.80
N SER A 214 3.99 -10.93 3.02
CA SER A 214 3.46 -11.70 4.16
C SER A 214 1.97 -11.99 3.96
N LYS A 215 1.21 -11.02 3.42
CA LYS A 215 -0.24 -11.14 3.22
C LYS A 215 -0.62 -12.09 2.09
N VAL A 216 0.18 -12.17 1.02
CA VAL A 216 -0.09 -13.06 -0.12
C VAL A 216 0.56 -14.44 0.02
N SER A 217 1.35 -14.69 1.07
CA SER A 217 2.02 -15.97 1.31
C SER A 217 1.07 -17.17 1.39
N GLY A 218 -0.19 -16.95 1.74
CA GLY A 218 -1.27 -17.95 1.77
C GLY A 218 -2.29 -17.84 0.63
N ALA A 219 -2.00 -17.08 -0.43
CA ALA A 219 -2.91 -16.91 -1.56
C ALA A 219 -3.06 -18.19 -2.41
N ALA A 220 -4.15 -18.28 -3.17
CA ALA A 220 -4.45 -19.45 -4.01
C ALA A 220 -3.54 -19.60 -5.25
N TYR A 221 -2.64 -18.65 -5.49
CA TYR A 221 -1.71 -18.65 -6.62
C TYR A 221 -0.25 -18.76 -6.15
N PRO A 222 0.68 -19.25 -7.00
CA PRO A 222 2.08 -19.42 -6.62
C PRO A 222 2.74 -18.09 -6.27
N VAL A 223 3.29 -17.99 -5.06
CA VAL A 223 4.06 -16.83 -4.60
C VAL A 223 5.52 -17.25 -4.42
N GLY A 224 6.38 -16.76 -5.30
CA GLY A 224 7.83 -16.99 -5.26
C GLY A 224 8.64 -15.72 -5.05
N PRO A 225 9.97 -15.80 -4.99
CA PRO A 225 10.84 -14.64 -4.79
C PRO A 225 10.72 -13.57 -5.89
N GLY A 226 10.38 -13.97 -7.12
CA GLY A 226 10.14 -13.06 -8.25
C GLY A 226 8.69 -12.58 -8.40
N PHE A 227 7.80 -12.90 -7.46
CA PHE A 227 6.36 -12.62 -7.60
C PHE A 227 6.06 -11.12 -7.76
N LEU A 228 6.67 -10.26 -6.97
CA LEU A 228 6.44 -8.80 -7.10
C LEU A 228 6.95 -8.27 -8.44
N PHE A 229 8.10 -8.76 -8.90
CA PHE A 229 8.63 -8.39 -10.20
C PHE A 229 7.68 -8.80 -11.34
N SER A 230 7.10 -10.01 -11.30
CA SER A 230 6.11 -10.42 -12.31
C SER A 230 4.76 -9.71 -12.16
N LEU A 231 4.38 -9.30 -10.94
CA LEU A 231 3.12 -8.62 -10.66
C LEU A 231 3.09 -7.19 -11.21
N VAL A 232 4.15 -6.41 -10.96
CA VAL A 232 4.19 -4.96 -11.21
C VAL A 232 5.39 -4.46 -12.04
N GLY A 233 6.38 -5.31 -12.30
CA GLY A 233 7.64 -4.90 -12.94
C GLY A 233 7.49 -4.29 -14.33
N ALA A 234 6.53 -4.77 -15.12
CA ALA A 234 6.26 -4.25 -16.46
C ALA A 234 5.84 -2.76 -16.47
N TRP A 235 5.27 -2.25 -15.38
CA TRP A 235 4.86 -0.85 -15.26
C TRP A 235 5.88 0.00 -14.49
N LEU A 236 6.45 -0.57 -13.43
CA LEU A 236 7.37 0.16 -12.55
C LEU A 236 8.73 0.43 -13.21
N VAL A 237 9.28 -0.52 -13.98
CA VAL A 237 10.59 -0.33 -14.64
C VAL A 237 10.51 0.80 -15.68
N PRO A 238 9.54 0.84 -16.62
CA PRO A 238 9.39 1.98 -17.53
C PRO A 238 9.11 3.30 -16.79
N GLY A 239 8.26 3.30 -15.77
CA GLY A 239 7.99 4.50 -14.97
C GLY A 239 9.25 5.07 -14.30
N LEU A 240 10.07 4.19 -13.72
CA LEU A 240 11.35 4.52 -13.11
C LEU A 240 12.34 5.11 -14.13
N LEU A 241 12.45 4.51 -15.32
CA LEU A 241 13.29 5.04 -16.40
C LEU A 241 12.75 6.39 -16.92
N GLY A 242 11.42 6.56 -16.95
CA GLY A 242 10.77 7.82 -17.26
C GLY A 242 11.13 8.93 -16.26
N LEU A 243 11.14 8.62 -14.96
CA LEU A 243 11.61 9.55 -13.93
C LEU A 243 13.09 9.90 -14.09
N ALA A 244 13.93 8.92 -14.43
CA ALA A 244 15.34 9.17 -14.70
C ALA A 244 15.55 10.11 -15.90
N ALA A 245 14.79 9.89 -16.98
CA ALA A 245 14.79 10.79 -18.14
C ALA A 245 14.27 12.19 -17.76
N GLY A 246 13.18 12.28 -17.00
CA GLY A 246 12.64 13.54 -16.48
C GLY A 246 13.67 14.31 -15.64
N ALA A 247 14.38 13.62 -14.75
CA ALA A 247 15.45 14.22 -13.95
C ALA A 247 16.59 14.76 -14.82
N ALA A 248 16.96 14.06 -15.89
CA ALA A 248 17.96 14.54 -16.85
C ALA A 248 17.49 15.73 -17.70
N VAL A 249 16.19 15.86 -17.97
CA VAL A 249 15.63 17.00 -18.70
C VAL A 249 15.54 18.24 -17.79
N LEU A 250 15.12 18.05 -16.54
CA LEU A 250 15.08 19.12 -15.53
C LEU A 250 16.48 19.53 -15.07
N CYS A 251 17.45 18.62 -15.14
CA CYS A 251 18.86 18.91 -14.94
C CYS A 251 19.34 20.00 -15.93
N GLY A 252 19.68 21.17 -15.38
CA GLY A 252 20.35 22.26 -16.09
C GLY A 252 21.80 21.94 -16.49
N ALA A 253 22.50 22.95 -16.99
CA ALA A 253 23.94 22.86 -17.23
C ALA A 253 24.71 22.71 -15.92
N ALA A 254 25.96 22.22 -16.02
CA ALA A 254 26.85 22.14 -14.87
C ALA A 254 27.07 23.52 -14.26
N ASP A 255 27.01 23.61 -12.94
CA ASP A 255 27.41 24.80 -12.21
C ASP A 255 28.88 24.63 -11.76
N PRO A 256 29.85 25.33 -12.39
CA PRO A 256 31.26 25.22 -12.03
C PRO A 256 31.58 25.82 -10.65
N ALA A 257 30.68 26.62 -10.07
CA ALA A 257 30.83 27.16 -8.72
C ALA A 257 30.28 26.23 -7.62
N ALA A 258 29.54 25.18 -7.99
CA ALA A 258 28.95 24.24 -7.05
C ALA A 258 30.04 23.42 -6.33
N LYS A 259 30.18 23.64 -5.03
CA LYS A 259 31.08 22.84 -4.19
C LYS A 259 30.42 21.51 -3.83
N PRO A 260 31.17 20.39 -3.90
CA PRO A 260 30.68 19.11 -3.39
C PRO A 260 30.43 19.21 -1.88
N ARG A 261 29.33 18.62 -1.42
CA ARG A 261 29.00 18.59 0.02
C ARG A 261 29.93 17.58 0.72
N PRO A 262 30.44 17.87 1.93
CA PRO A 262 31.24 16.90 2.68
C PRO A 262 30.43 15.64 3.00
N GLU A 263 31.12 14.51 3.02
CA GLU A 263 30.57 13.19 3.38
C GLU A 263 30.21 13.17 4.87
N ASP A 264 28.97 12.76 5.19
CA ASP A 264 28.59 12.50 6.58
C ASP A 264 29.14 11.14 7.01
N PRO A 265 29.87 11.03 8.14
CA PRO A 265 30.38 9.76 8.60
C PRO A 265 29.24 8.78 8.92
N PHE A 266 29.34 7.58 8.35
CA PHE A 266 28.39 6.51 8.59
C PHE A 266 28.57 5.96 10.03
N SER A 267 27.53 6.05 10.86
CA SER A 267 27.56 5.59 12.25
C SER A 267 26.90 4.21 12.40
N LEU A 268 27.64 3.24 12.95
CA LEU A 268 27.13 1.90 13.27
C LEU A 268 25.97 1.95 14.26
N TRP A 269 26.01 2.87 15.21
CA TRP A 269 24.92 3.08 16.17
C TRP A 269 23.63 3.52 15.46
N THR A 270 23.76 4.45 14.51
CA THR A 270 22.63 4.92 13.71
C THR A 270 22.02 3.79 12.87
N LEU A 271 22.86 2.94 12.28
CA LEU A 271 22.40 1.76 11.54
C LEU A 271 21.63 0.79 12.45
N LEU A 272 22.15 0.51 13.65
CA LEU A 272 21.52 -0.41 14.59
C LEU A 272 20.16 0.10 15.07
N VAL A 273 20.08 1.39 15.44
CA VAL A 273 18.82 2.01 15.86
C VAL A 273 17.79 2.02 14.72
N LEU A 274 18.21 2.38 13.50
CA LEU A 274 17.33 2.37 12.33
C LEU A 274 16.80 0.97 12.03
N THR A 275 17.67 -0.04 12.08
CA THR A 275 17.31 -1.44 11.86
C THR A 275 16.33 -1.93 12.91
N GLY A 276 16.56 -1.61 14.20
CA GLY A 276 15.65 -1.96 15.29
C GLY A 276 14.27 -1.31 15.16
N ARG A 277 14.22 -0.02 14.79
CA ARG A 277 12.96 0.69 14.53
C ARG A 277 12.20 0.06 13.37
N LEU A 278 12.88 -0.19 12.26
CA LEU A 278 12.31 -0.84 11.07
C LEU A 278 11.77 -2.25 11.37
N PHE A 279 12.47 -2.99 12.23
CA PHE A 279 12.05 -4.31 12.69
C PHE A 279 10.72 -4.23 13.45
N VAL A 280 10.65 -3.38 14.48
CA VAL A 280 9.43 -3.20 15.30
C VAL A 280 8.26 -2.76 14.44
N PHE A 281 8.50 -1.80 13.54
CA PHE A 281 7.49 -1.29 12.62
C PHE A 281 6.91 -2.37 11.72
N THR A 282 7.79 -3.11 11.04
CA THR A 282 7.40 -4.12 10.05
C THR A 282 6.70 -5.29 10.73
N ALA A 283 7.23 -5.76 11.87
CA ALA A 283 6.59 -6.81 12.65
C ALA A 283 5.17 -6.40 13.06
N GLY A 284 4.99 -5.19 13.59
CA GLY A 284 3.69 -4.66 13.96
C GLY A 284 2.69 -4.61 12.81
N LEU A 285 3.12 -4.18 11.63
CA LEU A 285 2.27 -4.14 10.44
C LEU A 285 1.90 -5.53 9.92
N VAL A 286 2.80 -6.52 10.01
CA VAL A 286 2.48 -7.90 9.63
C VAL A 286 1.42 -8.47 10.58
N LEU A 287 1.58 -8.29 11.90
CA LEU A 287 0.59 -8.72 12.89
C LEU A 287 -0.77 -8.02 12.67
N LEU A 288 -0.75 -6.70 12.47
CA LEU A 288 -1.95 -5.92 12.23
C LEU A 288 -2.65 -6.34 10.95
N GLY A 289 -1.90 -6.50 9.86
CA GLY A 289 -2.44 -6.92 8.58
C GLY A 289 -3.14 -8.26 8.69
N ASP A 290 -2.53 -9.25 9.35
CA ASP A 290 -3.16 -10.56 9.56
C ASP A 290 -4.49 -10.45 10.32
N ALA A 291 -4.50 -9.74 11.45
CA ALA A 291 -5.69 -9.53 12.28
C ALA A 291 -6.84 -8.83 11.53
N LEU A 292 -6.52 -7.93 10.60
CA LEU A 292 -7.52 -7.16 9.83
C LEU A 292 -8.14 -7.94 8.66
N THR A 293 -7.60 -9.10 8.29
CA THR A 293 -8.07 -9.90 7.13
C THR A 293 -9.61 -10.02 7.04
N PRO A 294 -10.36 -10.43 8.08
CA PRO A 294 -11.82 -10.55 7.97
C PRO A 294 -12.54 -9.23 7.66
N LEU A 295 -12.01 -8.09 8.13
CA LEU A 295 -12.56 -6.76 7.83
C LEU A 295 -12.23 -6.35 6.40
N ILE A 296 -10.99 -6.59 5.98
CA ILE A 296 -10.50 -6.28 4.64
C ILE A 296 -11.30 -7.02 3.58
N GLU A 297 -11.57 -8.30 3.79
CA GLU A 297 -12.29 -9.13 2.82
C GLU A 297 -13.71 -8.62 2.57
N ARG A 298 -14.40 -8.19 3.63
CA ARG A 298 -15.75 -7.60 3.52
C ARG A 298 -15.72 -6.24 2.82
N ALA A 299 -14.69 -5.43 3.07
CA ALA A 299 -14.61 -4.05 2.58
C ALA A 299 -14.08 -3.93 1.14
N PHE A 300 -13.10 -4.76 0.75
CA PHE A 300 -12.32 -4.54 -0.47
C PHE A 300 -12.51 -5.60 -1.56
N LEU A 301 -12.96 -6.83 -1.27
CA LEU A 301 -13.07 -7.87 -2.30
C LEU A 301 -14.10 -7.55 -3.38
N GLY A 302 -15.19 -6.84 -3.03
CA GLY A 302 -16.21 -6.41 -3.98
C GLY A 302 -15.83 -5.21 -4.83
N LEU A 303 -14.67 -4.58 -4.57
CA LEU A 303 -14.26 -3.37 -5.28
C LEU A 303 -13.62 -3.70 -6.62
N HIS A 304 -13.97 -2.89 -7.62
CA HIS A 304 -13.36 -2.95 -8.94
C HIS A 304 -11.86 -2.59 -8.85
N PRO A 305 -10.95 -3.28 -9.57
CA PRO A 305 -9.50 -3.00 -9.51
C PRO A 305 -9.14 -1.52 -9.75
N ALA A 306 -9.80 -0.86 -10.71
CA ALA A 306 -9.62 0.57 -10.95
C ALA A 306 -9.97 1.47 -9.74
N ALA A 307 -10.98 1.09 -8.94
CA ALA A 307 -11.34 1.84 -7.74
C ALA A 307 -10.27 1.68 -6.66
N LEU A 308 -9.71 0.47 -6.49
CA LEU A 308 -8.57 0.23 -5.59
C LEU A 308 -7.35 1.06 -5.99
N TYR A 309 -7.06 1.11 -7.28
CA TYR A 309 -5.96 1.89 -7.84
C TYR A 309 -6.02 3.36 -7.42
N TRP A 310 -7.16 4.02 -7.69
CA TRP A 310 -7.34 5.45 -7.40
C TRP A 310 -7.56 5.75 -5.92
N ALA A 311 -8.22 4.85 -5.17
CA ALA A 311 -8.32 4.98 -3.72
C ALA A 311 -6.93 5.04 -3.06
N ASN A 312 -5.95 4.35 -3.64
CA ASN A 312 -4.57 4.38 -3.15
C ASN A 312 -3.79 5.66 -3.48
N ALA A 313 -4.42 6.67 -4.10
CA ALA A 313 -3.91 8.03 -4.04
C ALA A 313 -3.74 8.54 -2.59
N LEU A 314 -4.46 7.95 -1.62
CA LEU A 314 -4.25 8.19 -0.18
C LEU A 314 -2.83 7.90 0.29
N ALA A 315 -2.09 7.02 -0.40
CA ALA A 315 -0.68 6.75 -0.13
C ALA A 315 0.21 7.99 -0.32
N SER A 316 -0.27 9.02 -1.03
CA SER A 316 0.42 10.31 -1.08
C SER A 316 0.64 10.90 0.31
N VAL A 317 -0.33 10.75 1.22
CA VAL A 317 -0.29 11.35 2.56
C VAL A 317 -0.01 10.33 3.66
N THR A 318 -0.42 9.07 3.49
CA THR A 318 -0.27 7.98 4.48
C THR A 318 0.94 7.10 4.16
N ASP A 319 1.52 6.47 5.20
CA ASP A 319 2.54 5.43 5.02
C ASP A 319 2.05 4.27 4.14
N ASN A 320 2.86 3.95 3.12
CA ASN A 320 2.55 2.92 2.12
C ASN A 320 2.37 1.52 2.73
N ALA A 321 3.18 1.16 3.72
CA ALA A 321 3.15 -0.17 4.31
C ALA A 321 1.94 -0.36 5.21
N ALA A 322 1.55 0.70 5.93
CA ALA A 322 0.30 0.75 6.67
C ALA A 322 -0.91 0.57 5.75
N LEU A 323 -0.96 1.26 4.61
CA LEU A 323 -2.04 1.09 3.63
C LEU A 323 -2.10 -0.34 3.07
N VAL A 324 -0.95 -0.93 2.74
CA VAL A 324 -0.88 -2.32 2.32
C VAL A 324 -1.40 -3.26 3.41
N ALA A 325 -1.03 -3.03 4.67
CA ALA A 325 -1.48 -3.85 5.80
C ALA A 325 -3.02 -3.84 5.96
N VAL A 326 -3.65 -2.68 5.79
CA VAL A 326 -5.11 -2.50 5.99
C VAL A 326 -5.97 -2.75 4.75
N GLN A 327 -5.37 -3.04 3.59
CA GLN A 327 -6.11 -3.21 2.34
C GLN A 327 -5.90 -4.56 1.67
N VAL A 328 -4.72 -5.18 1.82
CA VAL A 328 -4.42 -6.41 1.09
C VAL A 328 -5.02 -7.63 1.78
N SER A 329 -5.52 -8.57 0.98
CA SER A 329 -5.98 -9.89 1.47
C SER A 329 -5.43 -11.01 0.57
N PRO A 330 -5.14 -12.22 1.13
CA PRO A 330 -4.76 -13.40 0.33
C PRO A 330 -5.84 -13.87 -0.66
N THR A 331 -7.10 -13.45 -0.47
CA THR A 331 -8.23 -13.81 -1.35
C THR A 331 -8.42 -12.87 -2.53
N MET A 332 -7.67 -11.76 -2.60
CA MET A 332 -7.71 -10.86 -3.74
C MET A 332 -7.23 -11.54 -5.01
N SER A 333 -7.88 -11.20 -6.13
CA SER A 333 -7.35 -11.59 -7.45
C SER A 333 -6.00 -10.92 -7.71
N GLN A 334 -5.16 -11.54 -8.55
CA GLN A 334 -3.89 -10.93 -8.96
C GLN A 334 -4.09 -9.55 -9.61
N ASP A 335 -5.23 -9.32 -10.25
CA ASP A 335 -5.53 -8.04 -10.88
C ASP A 335 -5.88 -6.96 -9.85
N GLN A 336 -6.72 -7.28 -8.84
CA GLN A 336 -6.96 -6.38 -7.71
C GLN A 336 -5.67 -6.05 -6.97
N LEU A 337 -4.82 -7.06 -6.72
CA LEU A 337 -3.53 -6.89 -6.05
C LEU A 337 -2.60 -5.98 -6.85
N ARG A 338 -2.50 -6.20 -8.16
CA ARG A 338 -1.69 -5.39 -9.08
C ARG A 338 -2.14 -3.93 -9.04
N HIS A 339 -3.43 -3.68 -9.19
CA HIS A 339 -3.98 -2.31 -9.18
C HIS A 339 -3.79 -1.64 -7.81
N ALA A 340 -4.09 -2.35 -6.72
CA ALA A 340 -3.88 -1.82 -5.39
C ALA A 340 -2.41 -1.43 -5.17
N PHE A 341 -1.48 -2.35 -5.44
CA PHE A 341 -0.06 -2.12 -5.16
C PHE A 341 0.58 -1.07 -6.08
N LEU A 342 0.22 -1.05 -7.38
CA LEU A 342 0.66 0.02 -8.27
C LEU A 342 0.15 1.39 -7.82
N GLY A 343 -1.11 1.48 -7.36
CA GLY A 343 -1.66 2.72 -6.81
C GLY A 343 -0.87 3.22 -5.61
N VAL A 344 -0.56 2.33 -4.65
CA VAL A 344 0.25 2.69 -3.46
C VAL A 344 1.63 3.19 -3.87
N LEU A 345 2.36 2.45 -4.70
CA LEU A 345 3.75 2.77 -5.05
C LEU A 345 3.88 4.06 -5.88
N THR A 346 2.94 4.29 -6.80
CA THR A 346 3.00 5.46 -7.69
C THR A 346 2.56 6.75 -6.97
N ALA A 347 1.61 6.67 -6.04
CA ALA A 347 1.17 7.80 -5.22
C ALA A 347 2.13 8.12 -4.05
N GLY A 348 2.80 7.11 -3.49
CA GLY A 348 3.54 7.18 -2.23
C GLY A 348 4.73 8.14 -2.16
N SER A 349 5.15 8.74 -3.28
CA SER A 349 6.24 9.72 -3.32
C SER A 349 5.78 11.18 -3.51
N ALA A 350 4.47 11.40 -3.57
CA ALA A 350 3.89 12.72 -3.80
C ALA A 350 4.23 13.71 -2.68
N PHE A 351 4.10 13.28 -1.42
CA PHE A 351 4.51 14.06 -0.25
C PHE A 351 5.63 13.37 0.51
N LEU A 352 6.27 14.13 1.39
CA LEU A 352 7.41 13.68 2.18
C LEU A 352 7.04 12.56 3.18
N SER A 353 5.80 12.54 3.65
CA SER A 353 5.30 11.59 4.64
C SER A 353 4.95 10.21 4.08
N GLY A 354 4.86 10.05 2.75
CA GLY A 354 4.40 8.80 2.15
C GLY A 354 5.39 7.63 2.27
N ASP A 355 6.70 7.90 2.44
CA ASP A 355 7.73 6.86 2.56
C ASP A 355 8.93 7.34 3.42
N PRO A 356 9.34 6.63 4.49
CA PRO A 356 10.44 7.05 5.36
C PRO A 356 11.78 7.42 4.67
N PRO A 357 12.24 6.75 3.58
CA PRO A 357 13.43 7.16 2.84
C PRO A 357 13.32 8.58 2.24
N ASN A 358 12.12 9.07 1.94
CA ASN A 358 11.92 10.44 1.42
C ASN A 358 12.36 11.48 2.44
N LEU A 359 12.04 11.27 3.72
CA LEU A 359 12.45 12.15 4.82
C LEU A 359 13.99 12.24 4.92
N VAL A 360 14.68 11.10 4.77
CA VAL A 360 16.16 11.04 4.78
C VAL A 360 16.75 11.86 3.64
N ALA A 361 16.21 11.70 2.43
CA ALA A 361 16.66 12.47 1.27
C ALA A 361 16.42 13.97 1.45
N ALA A 362 15.23 14.37 1.91
CA ALA A 362 14.91 15.76 2.14
C ALA A 362 15.80 16.40 3.20
N HIS A 363 16.09 15.69 4.29
CA HIS A 363 17.00 16.18 5.31
C HIS A 363 18.41 16.37 4.75
N LYS A 364 18.97 15.37 4.05
CA LYS A 364 20.34 15.45 3.51
C LYS A 364 20.49 16.41 2.33
N LEU A 365 19.45 16.61 1.50
CA LEU A 365 19.47 17.56 0.38
C LEU A 365 18.91 18.95 0.75
N GLY A 366 18.42 19.13 1.98
CA GLY A 366 17.82 20.38 2.45
C GLY A 366 16.55 20.75 1.70
N ILE A 367 15.70 19.78 1.36
CA ILE A 367 14.45 19.97 0.62
C ILE A 367 13.35 20.33 1.62
N PRO A 368 12.75 21.53 1.57
CA PRO A 368 11.57 21.83 2.39
C PRO A 368 10.35 21.04 1.89
N ALA A 369 9.41 20.72 2.78
CA ALA A 369 8.20 19.95 2.42
C ALA A 369 7.43 20.55 1.22
N ARG A 370 7.32 21.88 1.15
CA ARG A 370 6.72 22.57 -0.01
C ARG A 370 7.51 22.36 -1.29
N GLY A 371 8.85 22.41 -1.22
CA GLY A 371 9.73 22.15 -2.36
C GLY A 371 9.61 20.71 -2.85
N TRP A 372 9.44 19.76 -1.93
CA TRP A 372 9.14 18.36 -2.27
C TRP A 372 7.83 18.25 -3.04
N ALA A 373 6.75 18.78 -2.48
CA ALA A 373 5.42 18.66 -3.07
C ALA A 373 5.31 19.26 -4.49
N LEU A 374 6.06 20.33 -4.77
CA LEU A 374 6.10 20.96 -6.10
C LEU A 374 6.63 20.04 -7.20
N VAL A 375 7.43 19.03 -6.86
CA VAL A 375 8.00 18.07 -7.81
C VAL A 375 7.36 16.69 -7.64
N GLY A 376 7.20 16.23 -6.40
CA GLY A 376 6.66 14.91 -6.06
C GLY A 376 5.22 14.73 -6.49
N VAL A 377 4.33 15.69 -6.18
CA VAL A 377 2.91 15.61 -6.55
C VAL A 377 2.70 15.47 -8.06
N PRO A 378 3.26 16.36 -8.93
CA PRO A 378 3.06 16.21 -10.37
C PRO A 378 3.74 14.95 -10.91
N ALA A 379 4.90 14.55 -10.39
CA ALA A 379 5.56 13.31 -10.80
C ALA A 379 4.71 12.07 -10.46
N SER A 380 4.21 11.96 -9.23
CA SER A 380 3.32 10.88 -8.80
C SER A 380 2.00 10.89 -9.57
N ALA A 381 1.39 12.04 -9.81
CA ALA A 381 0.17 12.13 -10.63
C ALA A 381 0.41 11.64 -12.08
N ALA A 382 1.53 12.03 -12.68
CA ALA A 382 1.92 11.57 -14.02
C ALA A 382 2.19 10.06 -14.05
N LEU A 383 2.88 9.51 -13.05
CA LEU A 383 3.09 8.07 -12.90
C LEU A 383 1.78 7.32 -12.73
N MET A 384 0.88 7.86 -11.90
CA MET A 384 -0.41 7.25 -11.65
C MET A 384 -1.22 7.16 -12.95
N LEU A 385 -1.26 8.27 -13.70
CA LEU A 385 -1.94 8.30 -14.98
C LEU A 385 -1.30 7.33 -15.98
N PHE A 386 0.03 7.32 -16.08
CA PHE A 386 0.78 6.42 -16.96
C PHE A 386 0.47 4.95 -16.67
N CYS A 387 0.56 4.54 -15.40
CA CYS A 387 0.27 3.16 -15.00
C CYS A 387 -1.20 2.81 -15.22
N PHE A 388 -2.14 3.71 -14.93
CA PHE A 388 -3.56 3.48 -15.16
C PHE A 388 -3.89 3.26 -16.64
N LEU A 389 -3.36 4.11 -17.53
CA LEU A 389 -3.56 3.98 -18.98
C LEU A 389 -2.95 2.67 -19.50
N SER A 390 -1.74 2.35 -19.05
CA SER A 390 -1.05 1.11 -19.42
C SER A 390 -1.80 -0.14 -18.93
N LEU A 391 -2.45 -0.09 -17.76
CA LEU A 391 -3.31 -1.16 -17.25
C LEU A 391 -4.60 -1.29 -18.07
N ALA A 392 -5.15 -0.17 -18.55
CA ALA A 392 -6.31 -0.14 -19.42
C ALA A 392 -6.01 -0.61 -20.87
N GLY A 393 -4.75 -0.83 -21.21
CA GLY A 393 -4.31 -1.23 -22.55
C GLY A 393 -4.27 -0.09 -23.57
N LEU A 394 -4.14 1.15 -23.08
CA LEU A 394 -4.13 2.40 -23.87
C LEU A 394 -2.72 2.99 -24.02
#